data_AF-A0AB74K8B3-F1
#
_entry.id   AF-A0AB74K8B3-F1
#
_cell.length_a   1.000
_cell.length_b   1.000
_cell.length_c   1.000
_cell.angle_alpha   90.00
_cell.angle_beta   90.00
_cell.angle_gamma   90.00
#
_symmetry.space_group_name_H-M   'P 1'
#
loop_
_entity.id
_entity.type
_entity.pdbx_description
1 polymer ?
#
loop_
_entity_poly.entity_id
_entity_poly.type
_entity_poly.pdbx_seq_one_letter_code
_entity_poly.pdbx_strand_id
1 'polypeptide(L)'
;MSDQCPVFAHFLGFGGVASAMILSTIGAAYGTAKSGVGISGLATFKPELVMKSLIPIIMSGILAVYGLVVSVLIAGSLSPSEPYSLFAGCTHLAAGLACGGSGLAAGLAIGKAGDAFVRAYVYQSRVYVESNGVDLPYKIQIRWNASHLDFCRSRGGLYISNKILTTLQVLGLYGLIVALILNTRISGDECSA
;
A
#
# COMPACT_ATOMS: atom_id res chain seq x y z
N MET A 1 1.11 40.47 -9.71
CA MET A 1 0.95 39.01 -9.61
C MET A 1 1.84 38.43 -10.69
N SER A 2 2.96 37.82 -10.31
CA SER A 2 3.81 37.10 -11.25
C SER A 2 3.02 35.92 -11.82
N ASP A 3 3.17 35.63 -13.13
CA ASP A 3 2.52 34.49 -13.80
C ASP A 3 2.82 33.13 -13.14
N GLN A 4 3.82 33.08 -12.26
CA GLN A 4 4.29 31.89 -11.56
C GLN A 4 3.53 31.58 -10.26
N CYS A 5 2.80 32.54 -9.68
CA CYS A 5 2.11 32.41 -8.39
C CYS A 5 0.61 32.81 -8.49
N PRO A 6 -0.26 31.96 -9.09
CA PRO A 6 -1.69 32.23 -9.15
C PRO A 6 -2.43 31.78 -7.87
N VAL A 7 -3.57 32.41 -7.59
CA VAL A 7 -4.40 32.15 -6.39
C VAL A 7 -4.89 30.68 -6.31
N PHE A 8 -5.02 30.01 -7.45
CA PHE A 8 -5.45 28.61 -7.52
C PHE A 8 -4.33 27.59 -7.24
N ALA A 9 -3.09 28.02 -6.99
CA ALA A 9 -1.97 27.09 -6.72
C ALA A 9 -2.21 26.23 -5.47
N HIS A 10 -2.83 26.80 -4.42
CA HIS A 10 -3.22 26.09 -3.19
C HIS A 10 -4.24 24.97 -3.44
N PHE A 11 -5.13 25.13 -4.43
CA PHE A 11 -6.12 24.11 -4.76
C PHE A 11 -5.45 22.81 -5.22
N LEU A 12 -4.35 22.89 -5.98
CA LEU A 12 -3.59 21.73 -6.41
C LEU A 12 -2.89 21.05 -5.21
N GLY A 13 -2.34 21.83 -4.28
CA GLY A 13 -1.74 21.31 -3.05
C GLY A 13 -2.73 20.50 -2.20
N PHE A 14 -3.93 21.04 -1.96
CA PHE A 14 -5.01 20.31 -1.27
C PHE A 14 -5.52 19.10 -2.08
N GLY A 15 -5.51 19.18 -3.42
CA GLY A 15 -5.77 18.03 -4.29
C GLY A 15 -4.78 16.88 -4.08
N GLY A 16 -3.50 17.20 -3.84
CA GLY A 16 -2.47 16.23 -3.45
C GLY A 16 -2.77 15.55 -2.11
N VAL A 17 -3.13 16.33 -1.09
CA VAL A 17 -3.51 15.80 0.24
C VAL A 17 -4.73 14.87 0.14
N ALA A 18 -5.77 15.31 -0.57
CA ALA A 18 -7.00 14.52 -0.73
C ALA A 18 -6.74 13.21 -1.49
N SER A 19 -6.02 13.28 -2.62
CA SER A 19 -5.72 12.09 -3.43
C SER A 19 -4.83 11.07 -2.70
N ALA A 20 -3.84 11.54 -1.92
CA ALA A 20 -2.99 10.69 -1.09
C ALA A 20 -3.79 9.88 -0.07
N MET A 21 -4.69 10.53 0.68
CA MET A 21 -5.54 9.85 1.68
C MET A 21 -6.56 8.92 1.04
N ILE A 22 -7.33 9.40 0.07
CA ILE A 22 -8.47 8.67 -0.47
C ILE A 22 -8.00 7.38 -1.16
N LEU A 23 -6.97 7.46 -2.01
CA LEU A 23 -6.49 6.30 -2.75
C LEU A 23 -5.83 5.26 -1.82
N SER A 24 -5.04 5.71 -0.85
CA SER A 24 -4.38 4.82 0.13
C SER A 24 -5.40 4.11 1.03
N THR A 25 -6.43 4.82 1.47
CA THR A 25 -7.48 4.27 2.34
C THR A 25 -8.39 3.29 1.59
N ILE A 26 -8.72 3.54 0.32
CA ILE A 26 -9.46 2.58 -0.51
C ILE A 26 -8.65 1.29 -0.67
N GLY A 27 -7.34 1.38 -0.93
CA GLY A 27 -6.45 0.22 -1.02
C GLY A 27 -6.44 -0.60 0.28
N ALA A 28 -6.27 0.09 1.42
CA ALA A 28 -6.25 -0.53 2.75
C ALA A 28 -7.60 -1.16 3.12
N ALA A 29 -8.72 -0.51 2.76
CA ALA A 29 -10.07 -1.00 3.00
C ALA A 29 -10.35 -2.28 2.20
N TYR A 30 -9.98 -2.32 0.91
CA TYR A 30 -10.16 -3.52 0.09
C TYR A 30 -9.32 -4.70 0.59
N GLY A 31 -8.05 -4.47 0.94
CA GLY A 31 -7.18 -5.52 1.47
C GLY A 31 -7.71 -6.11 2.79
N THR A 32 -8.27 -5.24 3.64
CA THR A 32 -8.92 -5.64 4.90
C THR A 32 -10.21 -6.41 4.65
N ALA A 33 -11.08 -5.93 3.76
CA ALA A 33 -12.36 -6.57 3.46
C ALA A 33 -12.17 -7.99 2.91
N LYS A 34 -11.28 -8.18 1.93
CA LYS A 34 -11.03 -9.50 1.33
C LYS A 34 -10.39 -10.48 2.31
N SER A 35 -9.43 -10.03 3.12
CA SER A 35 -8.80 -10.87 4.14
C SER A 35 -9.75 -11.20 5.29
N GLY A 36 -10.58 -10.23 5.69
CA GLY A 36 -11.57 -10.38 6.76
C GLY A 36 -12.60 -11.47 6.49
N VAL A 37 -13.13 -11.55 5.25
CA VAL A 37 -14.07 -12.62 4.86
C VAL A 37 -13.44 -14.01 5.01
N GLY A 38 -12.16 -14.18 4.65
CA GLY A 38 -11.43 -15.43 4.86
C GLY A 38 -11.27 -15.78 6.34
N ILE A 39 -10.98 -14.78 7.18
CA ILE A 39 -10.78 -14.96 8.63
C ILE A 39 -12.08 -15.33 9.31
N SER A 40 -13.21 -14.70 8.94
CA SER A 40 -14.52 -15.07 9.47
C SER A 40 -14.87 -16.53 9.20
N GLY A 41 -14.53 -17.06 8.02
CA GLY A 41 -14.69 -18.48 7.70
C GLY A 41 -13.75 -19.40 8.46
N LEU A 42 -12.53 -18.95 8.78
CA LEU A 42 -11.58 -19.72 9.61
C LEU A 42 -11.99 -19.71 11.09
N ALA A 43 -12.53 -18.60 11.59
CA ALA A 43 -12.89 -18.40 13.00
C ALA A 43 -13.97 -19.37 13.48
N THR A 44 -14.88 -19.80 12.60
CA THR A 44 -15.93 -20.78 12.93
C THR A 44 -15.41 -22.20 13.12
N PHE A 45 -14.28 -22.56 12.50
CA PHE A 45 -13.71 -23.92 12.59
C PHE A 45 -12.58 -24.03 13.61
N LYS A 46 -11.66 -23.05 13.64
CA LYS A 46 -10.45 -23.09 14.49
C LYS A 46 -10.14 -21.71 15.07
N PRO A 47 -10.84 -21.28 16.15
CA PRO A 47 -10.68 -19.94 16.72
C PRO A 47 -9.27 -19.68 17.28
N GLU A 48 -8.55 -20.73 17.70
CA GLU A 48 -7.16 -20.64 18.19
C GLU A 48 -6.18 -20.08 17.15
N LEU A 49 -6.52 -20.19 15.86
CA LEU A 49 -5.68 -19.79 14.74
C LEU A 49 -5.96 -18.34 14.27
N VAL A 50 -7.01 -17.70 14.79
CA VAL A 50 -7.46 -16.36 14.35
C VAL A 50 -6.39 -15.31 14.60
N MET A 51 -5.77 -15.30 15.78
CA MET A 51 -4.78 -14.28 16.15
C MET A 51 -3.56 -14.26 15.20
N LYS A 52 -3.11 -15.44 14.74
CA LYS A 52 -2.00 -15.53 13.78
C LYS A 52 -2.42 -15.17 12.36
N SER A 53 -3.70 -15.28 12.04
CA SER A 53 -4.26 -14.94 10.73
C SER A 53 -4.52 -13.44 10.53
N LEU A 54 -4.35 -12.60 11.56
CA LEU A 54 -4.55 -11.14 11.47
C LEU A 54 -3.42 -10.38 10.75
N ILE A 55 -2.28 -11.03 10.50
CA ILE A 55 -1.10 -10.43 9.86
C ILE A 55 -1.44 -9.70 8.54
N PRO A 56 -2.25 -10.25 7.60
CA PRO A 56 -2.62 -9.57 6.36
C PRO A 56 -3.43 -8.30 6.56
N ILE A 57 -4.29 -8.25 7.59
CA ILE A 57 -5.08 -7.05 7.92
C ILE A 57 -4.14 -5.94 8.38
N ILE A 58 -3.19 -6.25 9.26
CA ILE A 58 -2.23 -5.28 9.78
C ILE A 58 -1.36 -4.73 8.63
N MET A 59 -0.92 -5.60 7.71
CA MET A 59 -0.12 -5.17 6.56
C MET A 59 -0.90 -4.28 5.58
N SER A 60 -2.21 -4.53 5.40
CA SER A 60 -3.10 -3.63 4.65
C SER A 60 -3.26 -2.28 5.35
N GLY A 61 -3.35 -2.26 6.69
CA GLY A 61 -3.49 -1.04 7.48
C GLY A 61 -2.31 -0.08 7.37
N ILE A 62 -1.08 -0.59 7.26
CA ILE A 62 0.13 0.25 7.15
C ILE A 62 0.12 1.10 5.85
N LEU A 63 -0.53 0.64 4.78
CA LEU A 63 -0.67 1.42 3.54
C LEU A 63 -1.45 2.72 3.74
N ALA A 64 -2.47 2.72 4.61
CA ALA A 64 -3.21 3.94 4.95
C ALA A 64 -2.33 4.93 5.73
N VAL A 65 -1.43 4.42 6.57
CA VAL A 65 -0.48 5.26 7.32
C VAL A 65 0.51 5.94 6.37
N TYR A 66 0.94 5.29 5.29
CA TYR A 66 1.79 5.93 4.28
C TYR A 66 1.11 7.15 3.63
N GLY A 67 -0.16 7.02 3.25
CA GLY A 67 -0.95 8.14 2.74
C GLY A 67 -1.16 9.25 3.78
N LEU A 68 -1.35 8.89 5.05
CA LEU A 68 -1.46 9.84 6.16
C LEU A 68 -0.19 10.65 6.37
N VAL A 69 0.98 10.00 6.37
CA VAL A 69 2.27 10.70 6.54
C VAL A 69 2.49 11.72 5.43
N VAL A 70 2.27 11.35 4.17
CA VAL A 70 2.39 12.29 3.04
C VAL A 70 1.41 13.46 3.18
N SER A 71 0.16 13.17 3.54
CA SER A 71 -0.88 14.20 3.69
C SER A 71 -0.56 15.22 4.78
N VAL A 72 -0.05 14.76 5.93
CA VAL A 72 0.36 15.62 7.05
C VAL A 72 1.59 16.46 6.68
N LEU A 73 2.56 15.88 5.95
CA LEU A 73 3.74 16.62 5.50
C LEU A 73 3.38 17.75 4.53
N ILE A 74 2.47 17.48 3.58
CA ILE A 74 2.01 18.51 2.63
C ILE A 74 1.22 19.58 3.38
N ALA A 75 0.27 19.20 4.24
CA ALA A 75 -0.53 20.15 5.01
C ALA A 75 0.32 21.06 5.92
N GLY A 76 1.43 20.54 6.46
CA GLY A 76 2.37 21.32 7.27
C GLY A 76 3.19 22.34 6.48
N SER A 77 3.30 22.18 5.15
CA SER A 77 4.01 23.10 4.26
C SER A 77 3.10 24.12 3.56
N LEU A 78 1.79 24.09 3.78
CA LEU A 78 0.86 25.08 3.25
C LEU A 78 0.58 26.17 4.29
N SER A 79 1.01 27.40 4.01
CA SER A 79 0.68 28.59 4.81
C SER A 79 -0.13 29.60 3.96
N PRO A 80 -1.16 30.26 4.51
CA PRO A 80 -1.95 31.26 3.76
C PRO A 80 -1.22 32.60 3.57
N SER A 81 -0.05 32.75 4.19
CA SER A 81 0.72 33.98 4.29
C SER A 81 1.92 34.03 3.35
N GLU A 82 2.34 32.90 2.78
CA GLU A 82 3.52 32.81 1.89
C GLU A 82 3.11 32.61 0.41
N PRO A 83 3.86 33.17 -0.54
CA PRO A 83 3.56 33.06 -1.96
C PRO A 83 3.87 31.65 -2.50
N TYR A 84 2.82 30.86 -2.69
CA TYR A 84 2.91 29.49 -3.16
C TYR A 84 2.97 29.38 -4.70
N SER A 85 4.05 28.80 -5.23
CA SER A 85 4.25 28.68 -6.68
C SER A 85 3.38 27.59 -7.31
N LEU A 86 3.03 27.77 -8.59
CA LEU A 86 2.30 26.75 -9.35
C LEU A 86 3.11 25.43 -9.42
N PHE A 87 4.43 25.53 -9.51
CA PHE A 87 5.32 24.37 -9.52
C PHE A 87 5.23 23.56 -8.22
N ALA A 88 5.18 24.23 -7.07
CA ALA A 88 4.92 23.59 -5.78
C ALA A 88 3.56 22.87 -5.80
N GLY A 89 2.49 23.54 -6.23
CA GLY A 89 1.16 22.93 -6.30
C GLY A 89 1.11 21.65 -7.15
N CYS A 90 1.72 21.68 -8.34
CA CYS A 90 1.79 20.51 -9.23
C CYS A 90 2.63 19.37 -8.65
N THR A 91 3.75 19.68 -7.98
CA THR A 91 4.62 18.66 -7.37
C THR A 91 3.97 18.01 -6.14
N HIS A 92 3.25 18.77 -5.32
CA HIS A 92 2.44 18.21 -4.21
C HIS A 92 1.29 17.33 -4.72
N LEU A 93 0.63 17.72 -5.81
CA LEU A 93 -0.38 16.89 -6.46
C LEU A 93 0.22 15.57 -6.99
N ALA A 94 1.37 15.64 -7.66
CA ALA A 94 2.08 14.47 -8.16
C ALA A 94 2.56 13.55 -7.03
N ALA A 95 3.09 14.12 -5.94
CA ALA A 95 3.51 13.37 -4.75
C ALA A 95 2.34 12.60 -4.12
N GLY A 96 1.17 13.26 -3.98
CA GLY A 96 -0.04 12.63 -3.47
C GLY A 96 -0.56 11.50 -4.35
N LEU A 97 -0.59 11.70 -5.67
CA LEU A 97 -1.02 10.68 -6.63
C LEU A 97 -0.04 9.50 -6.72
N ALA A 98 1.27 9.74 -6.65
CA ALA A 98 2.28 8.67 -6.68
C ALA A 98 2.16 7.75 -5.46
N CYS A 99 2.09 8.33 -4.25
CA CYS A 99 1.90 7.56 -3.03
C CYS A 99 0.53 6.87 -3.00
N GLY A 100 -0.55 7.61 -3.27
CA GLY A 100 -1.91 7.08 -3.26
C GLY A 100 -2.16 5.97 -4.29
N GLY A 101 -1.70 6.15 -5.53
CA GLY A 101 -1.85 5.16 -6.60
C GLY A 101 -1.08 3.87 -6.34
N SER A 102 0.16 3.98 -5.83
CA SER A 102 0.95 2.80 -5.42
C SER A 102 0.33 2.07 -4.22
N GLY A 103 -0.22 2.82 -3.25
CA GLY A 103 -0.94 2.27 -2.10
C GLY A 103 -2.22 1.54 -2.50
N LEU A 104 -2.98 2.07 -3.46
CA LEU A 104 -4.15 1.40 -4.02
C LEU A 104 -3.78 0.06 -4.68
N ALA A 105 -2.78 0.07 -5.58
CA ALA A 105 -2.33 -1.13 -6.29
C ALA A 105 -1.79 -2.20 -5.32
N ALA A 106 -0.99 -1.79 -4.34
CA ALA A 106 -0.48 -2.68 -3.30
C ALA A 106 -1.63 -3.28 -2.46
N GLY A 107 -2.61 -2.47 -2.05
CA GLY A 107 -3.76 -2.92 -1.26
C GLY A 107 -4.63 -3.96 -1.98
N LEU A 108 -4.86 -3.78 -3.29
CA LEU A 108 -5.58 -4.75 -4.11
C LEU A 108 -4.85 -6.10 -4.20
N ALA A 109 -3.52 -6.07 -4.36
CA ALA A 109 -2.69 -7.27 -4.42
C ALA A 109 -2.63 -7.99 -3.05
N ILE A 110 -2.48 -7.25 -1.96
CA ILE A 110 -2.52 -7.79 -0.58
C ILE A 110 -3.86 -8.46 -0.30
N GLY A 111 -4.99 -7.85 -0.70
CA GLY A 111 -6.31 -8.44 -0.48
C GLY A 111 -6.51 -9.80 -1.16
N LYS A 112 -5.99 -9.96 -2.39
CA LYS A 112 -6.05 -11.24 -3.12
C LYS A 112 -5.12 -12.29 -2.49
N ALA A 113 -3.91 -11.90 -2.12
CA ALA A 113 -2.95 -12.76 -1.44
C ALA A 113 -3.45 -13.18 -0.03
N GLY A 114 -4.09 -12.26 0.69
CA GLY A 114 -4.64 -12.47 2.03
C GLY A 114 -5.78 -13.49 2.07
N ASP A 115 -6.74 -13.41 1.15
CA ASP A 115 -7.84 -14.38 1.03
C ASP A 115 -7.30 -15.80 0.75
N ALA A 116 -6.31 -15.92 -0.15
CA ALA A 116 -5.64 -17.20 -0.41
C ALA A 116 -4.83 -17.72 0.79
N PHE A 117 -4.14 -16.83 1.51
CA PHE A 117 -3.38 -17.16 2.71
C PHE A 117 -4.27 -17.78 3.80
N VAL A 118 -5.38 -17.12 4.12
CA VAL A 118 -6.26 -17.58 5.21
C VAL A 118 -6.90 -18.93 4.87
N ARG A 119 -7.29 -19.15 3.62
CA ARG A 119 -7.84 -20.45 3.16
C ARG A 119 -6.82 -21.58 3.25
N ALA A 120 -5.55 -21.32 2.91
CA ALA A 120 -4.49 -22.30 3.07
C ALA A 120 -4.17 -22.58 4.55
N TYR A 121 -4.32 -21.58 5.42
CA TYR A 121 -4.05 -21.66 6.86
C TYR A 121 -4.96 -22.68 7.57
N VAL A 122 -6.19 -22.89 7.10
CA VAL A 122 -7.17 -23.85 7.67
C VAL A 122 -6.66 -25.29 7.64
N TYR A 123 -6.00 -25.68 6.54
CA TYR A 123 -5.60 -27.07 6.28
C TYR A 123 -4.29 -27.45 6.96
N GLN A 124 -3.40 -26.48 7.24
CA GLN A 124 -2.04 -26.77 7.71
C GLN A 124 -1.61 -25.76 8.79
N SER A 125 -1.97 -26.02 10.05
CA SER A 125 -1.66 -25.15 11.22
C SER A 125 -0.24 -25.33 11.78
N ARG A 126 0.42 -26.46 11.45
CA ARG A 126 1.81 -26.79 11.80
C ARG A 126 2.65 -26.98 10.53
N VAL A 127 3.19 -25.91 9.96
CA VAL A 127 4.43 -25.98 9.17
C VAL A 127 5.37 -24.92 9.71
N TYR A 128 5.86 -25.20 10.92
CA TYR A 128 7.04 -24.57 11.48
C TYR A 128 8.23 -25.56 11.62
N VAL A 129 8.06 -26.84 11.27
CA VAL A 129 9.15 -27.85 11.32
C VAL A 129 8.90 -28.91 10.24
N GLU A 130 9.96 -29.17 9.47
CA GLU A 130 10.24 -30.28 8.52
C GLU A 130 9.11 -31.00 7.77
N SER A 131 9.28 -31.06 6.45
CA SER A 131 8.87 -32.21 5.65
C SER A 131 10.14 -32.84 5.08
N ASN A 132 10.72 -33.77 5.82
CA ASN A 132 11.72 -34.71 5.30
C ASN A 132 11.04 -35.63 4.27
N GLY A 133 11.59 -35.66 3.06
CA GLY A 133 11.57 -36.84 2.19
C GLY A 133 10.23 -37.31 1.63
N VAL A 134 9.48 -36.46 0.92
CA VAL A 134 8.49 -36.94 -0.07
C VAL A 134 8.66 -36.13 -1.36
N ASP A 135 9.19 -36.78 -2.38
CA ASP A 135 9.24 -36.30 -3.76
C ASP A 135 7.84 -35.93 -4.25
N LEU A 136 7.62 -34.64 -4.55
CA LEU A 136 6.52 -34.18 -5.39
C LEU A 136 7.05 -33.18 -6.43
N PRO A 137 6.73 -33.38 -7.73
CA PRO A 137 7.24 -32.53 -8.79
C PRO A 137 6.38 -31.27 -8.87
N TYR A 138 6.92 -30.08 -8.60
CA TYR A 138 6.61 -28.88 -9.42
C TYR A 138 7.35 -27.59 -9.00
N LYS A 139 7.55 -26.75 -10.03
CA LYS A 139 8.31 -25.49 -10.11
C LYS A 139 7.40 -24.26 -9.91
N ILE A 140 7.97 -23.14 -9.46
CA ILE A 140 7.30 -21.84 -9.30
C ILE A 140 7.44 -21.01 -10.58
N GLN A 141 6.35 -20.42 -11.08
CA GLN A 141 6.36 -19.57 -12.27
C GLN A 141 5.52 -18.31 -12.03
N ILE A 142 6.16 -17.15 -12.02
CA ILE A 142 5.51 -15.83 -11.93
C ILE A 142 5.07 -15.46 -13.34
N ARG A 143 3.76 -15.38 -13.60
CA ARG A 143 3.21 -14.85 -14.86
C ARG A 143 2.57 -13.49 -14.58
N TRP A 144 3.27 -12.43 -14.98
CA TRP A 144 2.70 -11.09 -15.04
C TRP A 144 1.81 -10.99 -16.29
N ASN A 145 0.52 -10.75 -16.11
CA ASN A 145 -0.39 -10.35 -17.18
C ASN A 145 -1.05 -9.02 -16.81
N ALA A 146 -1.18 -8.11 -17.77
CA ALA A 146 -1.54 -6.70 -17.59
C ALA A 146 -2.93 -6.45 -16.99
N SER A 147 -3.76 -7.49 -16.85
CA SER A 147 -5.15 -7.43 -16.38
C SER A 147 -5.46 -8.39 -15.22
N HIS A 148 -4.52 -9.26 -14.81
CA HIS A 148 -4.73 -10.27 -13.78
C HIS A 148 -3.41 -10.66 -13.11
N LEU A 149 -3.29 -10.43 -11.80
CA LEU A 149 -2.21 -10.97 -10.96
C LEU A 149 -2.59 -12.39 -10.54
N ASP A 150 -2.30 -13.36 -11.40
CA ASP A 150 -2.51 -14.77 -11.10
C ASP A 150 -1.35 -15.32 -10.27
N PHE A 151 -1.54 -15.32 -8.94
CA PHE A 151 -0.64 -16.03 -8.04
C PHE A 151 -0.93 -17.54 -8.10
N CYS A 152 -0.30 -18.24 -9.05
CA CYS A 152 -0.38 -19.71 -9.12
C CYS A 152 0.48 -20.34 -8.01
N ARG A 153 -0.22 -20.73 -6.92
CA ARG A 153 0.10 -21.66 -5.83
C ARG A 153 1.47 -22.37 -5.89
N SER A 154 2.38 -22.02 -4.97
CA SER A 154 3.55 -22.83 -4.62
C SER A 154 3.30 -23.64 -3.33
N ARG A 155 3.49 -24.97 -3.36
CA ARG A 155 3.56 -25.79 -2.12
C ARG A 155 4.99 -25.77 -1.62
N GLY A 156 5.29 -24.76 -0.83
CA GLY A 156 6.37 -24.77 0.16
C GLY A 156 5.81 -24.05 1.38
N GLY A 157 6.10 -24.55 2.58
CA GLY A 157 5.45 -24.16 3.83
C GLY A 157 5.15 -22.67 4.02
N LEU A 158 4.11 -22.43 4.81
CA LEU A 158 3.52 -21.17 5.28
C LEU A 158 4.48 -20.02 5.67
N TYR A 159 5.78 -20.27 5.74
CA TYR A 159 6.88 -19.29 5.81
C TYR A 159 7.01 -18.41 4.56
N ILE A 160 6.53 -18.87 3.41
CA ILE A 160 6.59 -18.12 2.14
C ILE A 160 5.52 -17.00 2.11
N SER A 161 4.43 -17.14 2.87
CA SER A 161 3.32 -16.18 2.86
C SER A 161 3.66 -14.83 3.52
N ASN A 162 4.43 -14.85 4.62
CA ASN A 162 4.86 -13.59 5.26
C ASN A 162 5.83 -12.83 4.35
N LYS A 163 6.76 -13.53 3.68
CA LYS A 163 7.76 -12.94 2.76
C LYS A 163 7.12 -12.31 1.50
N ILE A 164 6.06 -12.92 0.95
CA ILE A 164 5.30 -12.36 -0.17
C ILE A 164 4.54 -11.09 0.26
N LEU A 165 3.93 -11.07 1.45
CA LEU A 165 3.25 -9.88 1.97
C LEU A 165 4.23 -8.72 2.16
N THR A 166 5.43 -8.98 2.69
CA THR A 166 6.47 -7.95 2.82
C THR A 166 6.96 -7.44 1.47
N THR A 167 7.07 -8.31 0.45
CA THR A 167 7.52 -7.92 -0.90
C THR A 167 6.51 -7.01 -1.59
N LEU A 168 5.21 -7.24 -1.38
CA LEU A 168 4.12 -6.38 -1.89
C LEU A 168 4.09 -5.02 -1.17
N GLN A 169 4.48 -4.99 0.10
CA GLN A 169 4.55 -3.74 0.87
C GLN A 169 5.65 -2.80 0.37
N VAL A 170 6.72 -3.33 -0.23
CA VAL A 170 7.80 -2.53 -0.83
C VAL A 170 7.26 -1.64 -1.96
N LEU A 171 6.23 -2.06 -2.71
CA LEU A 171 5.60 -1.21 -3.73
C LEU A 171 4.99 0.06 -3.14
N GLY A 172 4.31 -0.04 -1.99
CA GLY A 172 3.77 1.14 -1.29
C GLY A 172 4.88 2.01 -0.69
N LEU A 173 5.96 1.40 -0.21
CA LEU A 173 7.14 2.12 0.29
C LEU A 173 7.81 2.95 -0.80
N TYR A 174 7.93 2.42 -2.03
CA TYR A 174 8.50 3.17 -3.15
C TYR A 174 7.69 4.44 -3.45
N GLY A 175 6.36 4.36 -3.45
CA GLY A 175 5.51 5.54 -3.65
C GLY A 175 5.69 6.61 -2.57
N LEU A 176 5.88 6.19 -1.31
CA LEU A 176 6.19 7.11 -0.21
C LEU A 176 7.57 7.77 -0.39
N ILE A 177 8.60 7.00 -0.75
CA ILE A 177 9.96 7.54 -0.96
C ILE A 177 9.95 8.59 -2.09
N VAL A 178 9.26 8.30 -3.21
CA VAL A 178 9.11 9.26 -4.32
C VAL A 178 8.39 10.52 -3.87
N ALA A 179 7.30 10.40 -3.10
CA ALA A 179 6.58 11.55 -2.56
C ALA A 179 7.44 12.40 -1.62
N LEU A 180 8.29 11.78 -0.80
CA LEU A 180 9.22 12.49 0.08
C LEU A 180 10.31 13.23 -0.70
N ILE A 181 10.88 12.62 -1.74
CA ILE A 181 11.88 13.27 -2.62
C ILE A 181 11.26 14.46 -3.35
N LEU A 182 10.00 14.34 -3.79
CA LEU A 182 9.29 15.46 -4.40
C LEU A 182 9.08 16.59 -3.38
N ASN A 183 8.71 16.27 -2.15
CA ASN A 183 8.49 17.27 -1.11
C ASN A 183 9.77 18.05 -0.74
N THR A 184 10.93 17.39 -0.70
CA THR A 184 12.20 18.06 -0.38
C THR A 184 12.73 18.98 -1.47
N ARG A 185 12.23 18.85 -2.71
CA ARG A 185 12.61 19.74 -3.83
C ARG A 185 11.88 21.08 -3.81
N ILE A 186 10.77 21.19 -3.08
CA ILE A 186 9.87 22.34 -3.13
C ILE A 186 10.38 23.50 -2.26
N SER A 187 11.15 23.21 -1.21
CA SER A 187 11.66 24.20 -0.25
C SER A 187 12.67 25.21 -0.83
N GLY A 188 13.01 25.13 -2.12
CA GLY A 188 13.90 26.08 -2.80
C GLY A 188 13.23 26.99 -3.83
N ASP A 189 11.95 26.74 -4.18
CA ASP A 189 11.25 27.39 -5.31
C ASP A 189 10.09 28.29 -4.85
N GLU A 190 10.20 28.87 -3.65
CA GLU A 190 9.27 29.92 -3.20
C GLU A 190 9.40 31.12 -4.14
N CYS A 191 8.26 31.68 -4.56
CA CYS A 191 8.23 32.79 -5.52
C CYS A 191 9.10 33.93 -5.01
N SER A 192 10.28 34.08 -5.63
CA SER A 192 11.15 35.23 -5.39
C SER A 192 10.40 36.47 -5.84
N ALA A 193 10.15 37.38 -4.89
CA ALA A 193 9.70 38.73 -5.18
C ALA A 193 10.74 39.49 -6.01
#